data_AF-A0A845DDV9-F1
#
_entry.id   AF-A0A845DDV9-F1
#
_cell.length_a   1.000
_cell.length_b   1.000
_cell.length_c   1.000
_cell.angle_alpha   90.00
_cell.angle_beta   90.00
_cell.angle_gamma   90.00
#
_symmetry.space_group_name_H-M   'P 1'
#
loop_
_entity.id
_entity.type
_entity.pdbx_description
1 polymer ?
#
loop_
_entity_poly.entity_id
_entity_poly.type
_entity_poly.pdbx_seq_one_letter_code
_entity_poly.pdbx_strand_id
1 'polypeptide(L)'
;MWFATRTRRWSHPWLGRSDMARATYDPDADILYVMLRDGEKIERQTFLDDLRVIDHSATGVVVGVEFMCASEGVDLGDVPFARQVEDLIGRSGHSFRILV
;
A
#
# COMPACT_ATOMS: atom_id res chain seq x y z
N MET A 1 -15.55 -7.31 31.44
CA MET A 1 -14.43 -7.09 30.50
C MET A 1 -15.00 -7.15 29.09
N TRP A 2 -15.10 -6.01 28.41
CA TRP A 2 -15.54 -5.92 27.01
C TRP A 2 -14.35 -5.42 26.19
N PHE A 3 -13.84 -6.23 25.27
CA PHE A 3 -12.89 -5.77 24.25
C PHE A 3 -13.70 -5.23 23.07
N ALA A 4 -13.65 -3.92 22.85
CA ALA A 4 -14.18 -3.29 21.65
C ALA A 4 -13.09 -3.34 20.56
N THR A 5 -13.20 -4.29 19.63
CA THR A 5 -12.43 -4.27 18.38
C THR A 5 -12.97 -3.14 17.50
N ARG A 6 -12.30 -1.99 17.57
CA ARG A 6 -12.60 -0.82 16.75
C ARG A 6 -12.13 -1.08 15.32
N THR A 7 -12.97 -1.69 14.50
CA THR A 7 -12.75 -1.74 13.04
C THR A 7 -12.97 -0.33 12.48
N ARG A 8 -11.88 0.38 12.18
CA ARG A 8 -11.97 1.61 11.40
C ARG A 8 -12.34 1.22 9.97
N ARG A 9 -13.61 1.44 9.61
CA ARG A 9 -14.06 1.36 8.23
C ARG A 9 -13.59 2.62 7.51
N TRP A 10 -12.54 2.49 6.70
CA TRP A 10 -12.08 3.55 5.81
C TRP A 10 -12.82 3.48 4.48
N SER A 11 -13.35 4.63 4.04
CA SER A 11 -14.04 4.78 2.76
C SER A 11 -13.00 4.94 1.66
N HIS A 12 -12.94 3.99 0.72
CA HIS A 12 -11.99 4.02 -0.40
C HIS A 12 -12.64 4.67 -1.63
N PRO A 13 -12.24 5.89 -2.06
CA PRO A 13 -12.90 6.65 -3.12
C PRO A 13 -12.63 6.17 -4.56
N TRP A 14 -12.14 4.94 -4.77
CA TRP A 14 -11.51 4.54 -6.03
C TRP A 14 -12.41 3.63 -6.88
N LEU A 15 -13.47 4.20 -7.47
CA LEU A 15 -14.21 3.58 -8.57
C LEU A 15 -13.96 4.38 -9.86
N GLY A 16 -13.03 3.92 -10.69
CA GLY A 16 -12.97 4.30 -12.10
C GLY A 16 -11.59 4.63 -12.67
N ARG A 17 -10.85 3.61 -13.12
CA ARG A 17 -10.09 3.55 -14.41
C ARG A 17 -9.34 2.22 -14.47
N SER A 18 -9.96 1.25 -15.15
CA SER A 18 -9.44 -0.09 -15.36
C SER A 18 -8.05 -0.08 -16.01
N ASP A 19 -7.14 -0.91 -15.47
CA ASP A 19 -5.83 -1.36 -16.00
C ASP A 19 -4.51 -0.69 -15.56
N MET A 20 -4.45 0.20 -14.57
CA MET A 20 -3.14 0.78 -14.19
C MET A 20 -2.79 0.64 -12.70
N ALA A 21 -1.91 -0.31 -12.42
CA ALA A 21 -1.08 -0.30 -11.21
C ALA A 21 -0.45 1.10 -11.04
N ARG A 22 -0.47 1.62 -9.82
CA ARG A 22 -0.07 2.99 -9.53
C ARG A 22 0.44 3.15 -8.10
N ALA A 23 1.29 4.15 -7.91
CA ALA A 23 1.66 4.64 -6.59
C ALA A 23 0.95 5.98 -6.34
N THR A 24 0.50 6.22 -5.11
CA THR A 24 -0.15 7.46 -4.69
C THR A 24 0.27 7.78 -3.26
N TYR A 25 0.67 9.03 -3.03
CA TYR A 25 1.13 9.49 -1.73
C TYR A 25 0.09 10.41 -1.08
N ASP A 26 -0.27 10.11 0.16
CA ASP A 26 -1.08 10.97 1.03
C ASP A 26 -0.15 11.71 2.01
N PRO A 27 0.09 13.02 1.82
CA PRO A 27 0.99 13.78 2.68
C PRO A 27 0.41 14.08 4.07
N ASP A 28 -0.91 14.04 4.25
CA ASP A 28 -1.54 14.32 5.55
C ASP A 28 -1.39 13.11 6.49
N ALA A 29 -1.42 11.90 5.92
CA ALA A 29 -1.19 10.65 6.65
C ALA A 29 0.28 10.20 6.66
N ASP A 30 1.12 10.76 5.76
CA ASP A 30 2.46 10.30 5.43
C ASP A 30 2.48 8.81 5.02
N ILE A 31 1.60 8.46 4.08
CA ILE A 31 1.44 7.09 3.58
C ILE A 31 1.60 7.05 2.07
N LEU A 32 2.46 6.16 1.60
CA LEU A 32 2.59 5.80 0.19
C LEU A 32 1.86 4.49 -0.08
N TYR A 33 0.82 4.57 -0.91
CA TYR A 33 0.04 3.43 -1.38
C TYR A 33 0.55 2.99 -2.74
N VAL A 34 0.91 1.71 -2.88
CA VAL A 34 1.29 1.10 -4.15
C VAL A 34 0.28 0.02 -4.51
N MET A 35 -0.60 0.35 -5.45
CA MET A 35 -1.60 -0.57 -5.98
C MET A 35 -0.98 -1.38 -7.13
N LEU A 36 -0.89 -2.70 -6.97
CA LEU A 36 -0.37 -3.62 -7.97
C LEU A 36 -1.49 -4.15 -8.89
N ARG A 37 -2.73 -4.19 -8.40
CA ARG A 37 -3.91 -4.69 -9.12
C ARG A 37 -5.08 -3.75 -8.94
N ASP A 38 -5.27 -2.85 -9.90
CA ASP A 38 -6.40 -1.92 -9.86
C ASP A 38 -7.75 -2.64 -10.01
N GLY A 39 -8.76 -2.17 -9.29
CA GLY A 39 -10.10 -2.76 -9.29
C GLY A 39 -10.24 -4.05 -8.47
N GLU A 40 -9.15 -4.63 -7.95
CA GLU A 40 -9.23 -5.74 -7.01
C GLU A 40 -9.52 -5.23 -5.59
N LYS A 41 -10.49 -5.84 -4.93
CA LYS A 41 -10.90 -5.40 -3.58
C LYS A 41 -9.91 -5.93 -2.54
N ILE A 42 -9.43 -5.03 -1.70
CA ILE A 42 -8.67 -5.36 -0.48
C ILE A 42 -9.64 -5.92 0.56
N GLU A 43 -9.36 -7.12 1.06
CA GLU A 43 -10.19 -7.82 2.04
C GLU A 43 -9.40 -8.22 3.28
N ARG A 44 -8.06 -8.33 3.19
CA ARG A 44 -7.19 -8.68 4.30
C ARG A 44 -5.87 -7.92 4.21
N GLN A 45 -5.36 -7.50 5.35
CA GLN A 45 -4.04 -6.87 5.47
C GLN A 45 -3.09 -7.77 6.24
N THR A 46 -1.82 -7.75 5.88
CA THR A 46 -0.73 -8.43 6.60
C THR A 46 0.38 -7.43 6.86
N PHE A 47 0.66 -7.17 8.12
CA PHE A 47 1.76 -6.30 8.55
C PHE A 47 3.06 -7.09 8.45
N LEU A 48 3.99 -6.62 7.61
CA LEU A 48 5.36 -7.13 7.63
C LEU A 48 6.07 -6.62 8.90
N ASP A 49 5.78 -5.37 9.26
CA ASP A 49 6.20 -4.67 10.46
C ASP A 49 5.30 -3.45 10.71
N ASP A 50 5.75 -2.53 11.55
CA ASP A 50 5.02 -1.30 11.90
C ASP A 50 4.89 -0.30 10.74
N LEU A 51 5.73 -0.41 9.70
CA LEU A 51 5.81 0.55 8.61
C LEU A 51 5.30 0.00 7.27
N ARG A 52 5.12 -1.31 7.15
CA ARG A 52 4.82 -1.97 5.88
C ARG A 52 3.62 -2.91 5.99
N VAL A 53 2.65 -2.68 5.13
CA VAL A 53 1.42 -3.48 5.05
C VAL A 53 1.26 -4.07 3.66
N ILE A 54 0.98 -5.37 3.58
CA ILE A 54 0.60 -6.06 2.35
C ILE A 54 -0.92 -6.20 2.32
N ASP A 55 -1.53 -5.69 1.26
CA ASP A 55 -2.95 -5.83 1.01
C ASP A 55 -3.24 -7.07 0.16
N HIS A 56 -4.17 -7.88 0.63
CA HIS A 56 -4.61 -9.09 -0.04
C HIS A 56 -6.10 -9.02 -0.41
N SER A 57 -6.43 -9.64 -1.53
CA SER A 57 -7.82 -9.95 -1.88
C SER A 57 -8.36 -11.15 -1.10
N ALA A 58 -9.64 -11.45 -1.28
CA ALA A 58 -10.32 -12.57 -0.61
C ALA A 58 -9.64 -13.93 -0.86
N THR A 59 -8.97 -14.10 -2.01
CA THR A 59 -8.29 -15.35 -2.38
C THR A 59 -6.81 -15.37 -1.97
N GLY A 60 -6.32 -14.33 -1.31
CA GLY A 60 -4.94 -14.21 -0.81
C GLY A 60 -3.94 -13.61 -1.81
N VAL A 61 -4.40 -13.22 -3.00
CA VAL A 61 -3.57 -12.52 -3.99
C VAL A 61 -3.16 -11.16 -3.46
N VAL A 62 -1.89 -10.78 -3.68
CA VAL A 62 -1.39 -9.43 -3.33
C VAL A 62 -1.99 -8.40 -4.29
N VAL A 63 -2.69 -7.43 -3.71
CA VAL A 63 -3.38 -6.34 -4.40
C VAL A 63 -2.56 -5.05 -4.34
N GLY A 64 -1.89 -4.79 -3.21
CA GLY A 64 -1.11 -3.59 -3.00
C GLY A 64 -0.18 -3.69 -1.79
N VAL A 65 0.59 -2.62 -1.60
CA VAL A 65 1.51 -2.44 -0.48
C VAL A 65 1.35 -1.01 0.04
N GLU A 66 1.29 -0.83 1.35
CA GLU A 66 1.28 0.46 2.01
C GLU A 66 2.60 0.67 2.76
N PHE A 67 3.18 1.87 2.64
CA PHE A 67 4.36 2.31 3.38
C PHE A 67 3.99 3.49 4.26
N MET A 68 4.07 3.32 5.57
CA MET A 68 3.88 4.36 6.57
C MET A 68 5.16 5.17 6.75
N CYS A 69 5.04 6.43 7.14
CA CYS A 69 6.18 7.35 7.28
C CYS A 69 7.03 7.41 5.99
N ALA A 70 6.37 7.38 4.83
CA ALA A 70 7.05 7.23 3.54
C ALA A 70 8.03 8.38 3.26
N SER A 71 7.78 9.56 3.83
CA SER A 71 8.68 10.71 3.77
C SER A 71 10.05 10.46 4.44
N GLU A 72 10.13 9.56 5.42
CA GLU A 72 11.37 9.18 6.11
C GLU A 72 12.19 8.13 5.35
N GLY A 73 11.53 7.38 4.46
CA GLY A 73 12.14 6.38 3.61
C GLY A 73 11.19 5.22 3.31
N VAL A 74 11.50 4.47 2.26
CA VAL A 74 10.71 3.31 1.82
C VAL A 74 11.63 2.10 1.76
N ASP A 75 11.41 1.13 2.64
CA ASP A 75 12.13 -0.15 2.66
C ASP A 75 11.39 -1.22 1.84
N LEU A 76 12.03 -1.69 0.77
CA LEU A 76 11.48 -2.70 -0.13
C LEU A 76 11.91 -4.14 0.23
N GLY A 77 12.67 -4.33 1.32
CA GLY A 77 13.04 -5.63 1.83
C GLY A 77 11.81 -6.51 2.08
N ASP A 78 11.85 -7.76 1.63
CA ASP A 78 10.77 -8.76 1.76
C ASP A 78 9.40 -8.34 1.16
N VAL A 79 9.31 -7.19 0.50
CA VAL A 79 8.10 -6.72 -0.15
C VAL A 79 7.86 -7.54 -1.43
N PRO A 80 6.66 -8.14 -1.60
CA PRO A 80 6.34 -8.86 -2.82
C PRO A 80 6.35 -7.91 -4.02
N PHE A 81 6.87 -8.40 -5.15
CA PHE A 81 7.01 -7.59 -6.37
C PHE A 81 7.84 -6.31 -6.19
N ALA A 82 8.84 -6.32 -5.29
CA ALA A 82 9.69 -5.15 -4.97
C ALA A 82 10.15 -4.33 -6.19
N ARG A 83 10.59 -4.98 -7.27
CA ARG A 83 11.00 -4.28 -8.50
C ARG A 83 9.85 -3.51 -9.17
N GLN A 84 8.67 -4.12 -9.24
CA GLN A 84 7.49 -3.45 -9.81
C GLN A 84 7.03 -2.31 -8.89
N VAL A 85 7.11 -2.51 -7.57
CA VAL A 85 6.83 -1.47 -6.58
C VAL A 85 7.77 -0.28 -6.79
N GLU A 86 9.08 -0.51 -6.87
CA GLU A 86 10.09 0.52 -7.14
C GLU A 86 9.80 1.29 -8.44
N ASP A 87 9.49 0.59 -9.53
CA ASP A 87 9.14 1.19 -10.82
C ASP A 87 7.90 2.11 -10.71
N LEU A 88 6.88 1.69 -9.95
CA LEU A 88 5.66 2.47 -9.74
C LEU A 88 5.91 3.70 -8.87
N ILE A 89 6.75 3.57 -7.84
CA ILE A 89 7.17 4.69 -6.99
C ILE A 89 7.91 5.73 -7.84
N GLY A 90 8.85 5.30 -8.69
CA GLY A 90 9.58 6.20 -9.58
C GLY A 90 8.69 6.95 -10.59
N ARG A 91 7.54 6.36 -10.96
CA ARG A 91 6.55 6.98 -11.86
C ARG A 91 5.52 7.86 -11.15
N SER A 92 5.48 7.84 -9.82
CA SER A 92 4.49 8.59 -9.03
C SER A 92 4.65 10.11 -9.12
N GLY A 93 5.82 10.59 -9.56
CA GLY A 93 6.17 12.01 -9.54
C GLY A 93 6.68 12.49 -8.17
N HIS A 94 6.75 11.61 -7.17
CA HIS A 94 7.33 11.87 -5.87
C HIS A 94 8.74 11.27 -5.77
N SER A 95 9.64 11.98 -5.08
CA SER A 95 10.98 11.49 -4.79
C SER A 95 11.02 10.92 -3.38
N PHE A 96 11.22 9.61 -3.26
CA PHE A 96 11.39 8.92 -1.98
C PHE A 96 12.80 8.36 -1.85
N ARG A 97 13.30 8.30 -0.62
CA ARG A 97 14.55 7.59 -0.31
C ARG A 97 14.23 6.10 -0.21
N ILE A 98 14.69 5.31 -1.18
CA ILE A 98 14.62 3.85 -1.09
C ILE A 98 15.72 3.35 -0.13
N LEU A 99 15.33 2.50 0.80
CA LEU A 99 16.22 1.84 1.76
C LEU A 99 16.52 0.43 1.24
N VAL A 100 17.80 0.02 1.32
CA VAL A 100 18.33 -1.28 0.87
C VAL A 100 19.11 -1.96 1.98
#